data_AF-X1TXH6-F1
#
_entry.id   AF-X1TXH6-F1
#
_cell.length_a   1.000
_cell.length_b   1.000
_cell.length_c   1.000
_cell.angle_alpha   90.00
_cell.angle_beta   90.00
_cell.angle_gamma   90.00
#
_symmetry.space_group_name_H-M   'P 1'
#
loop_
_entity.id
_entity.type
_entity.pdbx_description
1 polymer ?
#
loop_
_entity_poly.entity_id
_entity_poly.type
_entity_poly.pdbx_seq_one_letter_code
_entity_poly.pdbx_strand_id
1 'polypeptide(L)'
;MLFQNKVIPQAEFDQSEGRLLQKKHEFEQARINLSTTDIQISKLEQSILDYELEFEDQKKQLELQIIESFDNLSAQIASWEQTYLLKAPNQGVVTFTTFWTQDQNVTVGDKVITIVPEDAGKIIGKMS
;
A
#
# COMPACT_ATOMS: atom_id res chain seq x y z
N MET A 1 -49.37 48.64 29.20
CA MET A 1 -50.08 49.26 30.34
C MET A 1 -51.07 48.26 30.96
N LEU A 2 -50.58 47.29 31.76
CA LEU A 2 -51.42 46.40 32.61
C LEU A 2 -51.00 46.46 34.09
N PHE A 3 -49.96 47.24 34.40
CA PHE A 3 -49.45 47.47 35.75
C PHE A 3 -50.32 48.44 36.56
N GLN A 4 -51.13 49.26 35.87
CA GLN A 4 -51.96 50.30 36.50
C GLN A 4 -53.19 49.76 37.22
N ASN A 5 -53.56 48.49 37.03
CA ASN A 5 -54.80 47.93 37.57
C ASN A 5 -54.64 46.92 38.72
N LYS A 6 -53.49 46.85 39.42
CA LYS A 6 -53.32 46.02 40.65
C LYS A 6 -53.82 44.56 40.58
N VAL A 7 -53.95 43.96 39.39
CA VAL A 7 -54.51 42.60 39.23
C VAL A 7 -53.45 41.50 39.42
N ILE A 8 -52.16 41.86 39.50
CA ILE A 8 -51.06 40.89 39.64
C ILE A 8 -50.16 41.35 40.80
N PRO A 9 -49.90 40.50 41.81
CA PRO A 9 -48.95 40.78 42.87
C PRO A 9 -47.54 41.05 42.30
N GLN A 10 -46.80 42.02 42.86
CA GLN A 10 -45.42 42.33 42.46
C GLN A 10 -44.54 41.07 42.37
N ALA A 11 -44.72 40.15 43.31
CA ALA A 11 -44.02 38.88 43.36
C ALA A 11 -44.27 37.98 42.13
N GLU A 12 -45.48 37.98 41.56
CA GLU A 12 -45.79 37.19 40.36
C GLU A 12 -45.17 37.82 39.09
N PHE A 13 -45.07 39.15 39.04
CA PHE A 13 -44.39 39.87 37.97
C PHE A 13 -42.88 39.59 38.00
N ASP A 14 -42.24 39.76 39.16
CA ASP A 14 -40.81 39.52 39.35
C ASP A 14 -40.45 38.05 39.03
N GLN A 15 -41.31 37.10 39.42
CA GLN A 15 -41.14 35.68 39.09
C GLN A 15 -41.24 35.43 37.57
N SER A 16 -42.10 36.16 36.86
CA SER A 16 -42.23 36.05 35.40
C SER A 16 -41.01 36.60 34.67
N GLU A 17 -40.46 37.73 35.12
CA GLU A 17 -39.20 38.25 34.58
C GLU A 17 -38.03 37.29 34.81
N GLY A 18 -37.93 36.72 36.02
CA GLY A 18 -36.91 35.70 36.32
C GLY A 18 -36.99 34.48 35.40
N ARG A 19 -38.21 33.97 35.15
CA ARG A 19 -38.43 32.87 34.19
C ARG A 19 -38.04 33.25 32.77
N LEU A 20 -38.37 34.47 32.32
CA LEU A 20 -38.00 34.93 30.99
C LEU A 20 -36.48 35.04 30.82
N LEU A 21 -35.79 35.58 31.82
CA LEU A 21 -34.33 35.70 31.82
C LEU A 21 -33.66 34.32 31.80
N GLN A 22 -34.13 33.39 32.62
CA GLN A 22 -33.66 32.01 32.63
C GLN A 22 -33.82 31.34 31.26
N LYS A 23 -34.99 31.50 30.63
CA LYS A 23 -35.24 30.96 29.28
C LYS A 23 -34.36 31.58 28.20
N LYS A 24 -34.05 32.88 28.31
CA LYS A 24 -33.06 33.53 27.42
C LYS A 24 -31.66 32.94 27.59
N HIS A 25 -31.22 32.74 28.82
CA HIS A 25 -29.92 32.11 29.09
C HIS A 25 -29.85 30.67 28.55
N GLU A 26 -30.89 29.87 28.76
CA GLU A 26 -30.99 28.51 28.21
C GLU A 26 -30.93 28.50 26.67
N PHE A 27 -31.58 29.46 26.02
CA PHE A 27 -31.55 29.60 24.57
C PHE A 27 -30.16 29.95 24.03
N GLU A 28 -29.47 30.92 24.65
CA GLU A 28 -28.11 31.27 24.23
C GLU A 28 -27.13 30.11 24.49
N GLN A 29 -27.28 29.39 25.60
CA GLN A 29 -26.47 28.20 25.86
C GLN A 29 -26.71 27.10 24.81
N ALA A 30 -27.96 26.89 24.41
CA ALA A 30 -28.28 25.94 23.34
C ALA A 30 -27.63 26.36 22.00
N ARG A 31 -27.60 27.67 21.68
CA ARG A 31 -26.91 28.17 20.48
C ARG A 31 -25.39 27.95 20.52
N ILE A 32 -24.76 28.16 21.68
CA ILE A 32 -23.33 27.88 21.87
C ILE A 32 -23.05 26.40 21.67
N ASN A 33 -23.89 25.53 22.24
CA ASN A 33 -23.74 24.09 22.10
C ASN A 33 -23.91 23.63 20.64
N LEU A 34 -24.85 24.23 19.89
CA LEU A 34 -25.02 23.98 18.47
C LEU A 34 -23.75 24.34 17.69
N SER A 35 -23.24 25.56 17.87
CA SER A 35 -22.01 26.01 17.19
C SER A 35 -20.80 25.11 17.54
N THR A 36 -20.70 24.69 18.80
CA THR A 36 -19.65 23.75 19.23
C THR A 36 -19.79 22.38 18.55
N THR A 37 -21.03 21.91 18.39
CA THR A 37 -21.33 20.64 17.70
C THR A 37 -20.99 20.74 16.22
N ASP A 38 -21.33 21.84 15.56
CA ASP A 38 -20.99 22.07 14.15
C ASP A 38 -19.47 22.06 13.94
N ILE A 39 -18.70 22.68 14.83
CA ILE A 39 -17.24 22.63 14.81
C ILE A 39 -16.73 21.19 14.97
N GLN A 40 -17.35 20.38 15.84
CA GLN A 40 -16.98 18.98 16.02
C GLN A 40 -17.28 18.15 14.76
N ILE A 41 -18.42 18.39 14.11
CA ILE A 41 -18.78 17.75 12.84
C ILE A 41 -17.73 18.07 11.78
N SER A 42 -17.38 19.34 11.58
CA SER A 42 -16.37 19.71 10.58
C SER A 42 -14.99 19.10 10.86
N LYS A 43 -14.60 18.98 12.14
CA LYS A 43 -13.35 18.28 12.52
C LYS A 43 -13.42 16.78 12.19
N LEU A 44 -14.54 16.13 12.46
CA LEU A 44 -14.73 14.72 12.14
C LEU A 44 -14.69 14.50 10.62
N GLU A 45 -15.35 15.37 9.84
CA GLU A 45 -15.31 15.33 8.37
C GLU A 45 -13.87 15.45 7.83
N GLN A 46 -13.07 16.38 8.39
CA GLN A 46 -11.65 16.48 8.08
C GLN A 46 -10.89 15.19 8.41
N SER A 47 -11.15 14.61 9.59
CA SER A 47 -10.49 13.36 9.98
C SER A 47 -10.85 12.18 9.07
N ILE A 48 -12.08 12.09 8.52
CA ILE A 48 -12.36 11.01 7.56
C ILE A 48 -11.57 11.21 6.27
N LEU A 49 -11.45 12.45 5.78
CA LEU A 49 -10.66 12.76 4.58
C LEU A 49 -9.18 12.43 4.79
N ASP A 50 -8.62 12.77 5.95
CA ASP A 50 -7.24 12.44 6.31
C ASP A 50 -7.03 10.92 6.35
N TYR A 51 -7.99 10.16 6.91
CA TYR A 51 -7.92 8.70 6.94
C TYR A 51 -8.08 8.05 5.57
N GLU A 52 -8.91 8.60 4.69
CA GLU A 52 -9.03 8.13 3.32
C GLU A 52 -7.73 8.33 2.54
N LEU A 53 -7.09 9.49 2.70
CA LEU A 53 -5.79 9.79 2.07
C LEU A 53 -4.68 8.86 2.60
N GLU A 54 -4.60 8.68 3.91
CA GLU A 54 -3.63 7.78 4.53
C GLU A 54 -3.82 6.33 4.06
N PHE A 55 -5.08 5.88 3.96
CA PHE A 55 -5.38 4.53 3.49
C PHE A 55 -4.93 4.33 2.03
N GLU A 56 -5.23 5.27 1.13
CA GLU A 56 -4.81 5.18 -0.26
C GLU A 56 -3.28 5.22 -0.42
N ASP A 57 -2.57 6.04 0.37
CA ASP A 57 -1.11 6.07 0.34
C ASP A 57 -0.50 4.75 0.83
N GLN A 58 -0.95 4.23 1.98
CA GLN A 58 -0.49 2.94 2.51
C GLN A 58 -0.76 1.78 1.54
N LYS A 59 -1.96 1.75 0.95
CA LYS A 59 -2.32 0.74 -0.04
C LYS A 59 -1.37 0.78 -1.24
N LYS A 60 -1.13 1.97 -1.80
CA LYS A 60 -0.22 2.15 -2.93
C LYS A 60 1.21 1.74 -2.58
N GLN A 61 1.70 2.10 -1.40
CA GLN A 61 3.02 1.70 -0.93
C GLN A 61 3.15 0.17 -0.85
N LEU A 62 2.15 -0.51 -0.29
CA LEU A 62 2.13 -1.97 -0.20
C LEU A 62 2.08 -2.64 -1.57
N GLU A 63 1.27 -2.12 -2.50
CA GLU A 63 1.21 -2.62 -3.88
C GLU A 63 2.58 -2.52 -4.57
N LEU A 64 3.26 -1.38 -4.42
CA LEU A 64 4.61 -1.18 -4.97
C LEU A 64 5.62 -2.14 -4.35
N GLN A 65 5.58 -2.36 -3.03
CA GLN A 65 6.47 -3.29 -2.34
C GLN A 65 6.29 -4.74 -2.81
N ILE A 66 5.05 -5.15 -3.10
CA ILE A 66 4.76 -6.48 -3.65
C ILE A 66 5.39 -6.63 -5.04
N ILE A 67 5.21 -5.63 -5.92
CA ILE A 67 5.77 -5.66 -7.28
C ILE A 67 7.29 -5.71 -7.22
N GLU A 68 7.93 -4.85 -6.43
CA GLU A 68 9.38 -4.82 -6.28
C GLU A 68 9.93 -6.15 -5.76
N SER A 69 9.26 -6.73 -4.74
CA SER A 69 9.67 -8.03 -4.18
C SER A 69 9.54 -9.16 -5.19
N PHE A 70 8.48 -9.15 -5.99
CA PHE A 70 8.26 -10.14 -7.05
C PHE A 70 9.30 -10.03 -8.16
N ASP A 71 9.59 -8.83 -8.63
CA ASP A 71 10.58 -8.58 -9.68
C ASP A 71 11.98 -8.97 -9.20
N ASN A 72 12.31 -8.64 -7.94
CA ASN A 72 13.57 -9.02 -7.32
C ASN A 72 13.72 -10.55 -7.23
N LEU A 73 12.69 -11.26 -6.76
CA LEU A 73 12.69 -12.72 -6.70
C LEU A 73 12.85 -13.34 -8.09
N SER A 74 12.12 -12.83 -9.07
CA SER A 74 12.19 -13.30 -10.46
C SER A 74 13.60 -13.12 -11.05
N ALA A 75 14.23 -11.97 -10.79
CA ALA A 75 15.60 -11.70 -11.21
C ALA A 75 16.61 -12.64 -10.52
N GLN A 76 16.43 -12.91 -9.23
CA GLN A 76 17.28 -13.87 -8.50
C GLN A 76 17.14 -15.29 -9.05
N ILE A 77 15.93 -15.73 -9.37
CA ILE A 77 15.69 -17.04 -9.99
C ILE A 77 16.36 -17.11 -11.37
N ALA A 78 16.18 -16.10 -12.21
CA ALA A 78 16.80 -16.06 -13.54
C ALA A 78 18.34 -16.10 -13.46
N SER A 79 18.93 -15.39 -12.49
CA SER A 79 20.37 -15.41 -12.22
C SER A 79 20.84 -16.80 -11.74
N TRP A 80 20.07 -17.44 -10.87
CA TRP A 80 20.34 -18.81 -10.43
C TRP A 80 20.26 -19.80 -11.59
N GLU A 81 19.24 -19.72 -12.45
CA GLU A 81 19.11 -20.57 -13.63
C GLU A 81 20.30 -20.40 -14.57
N GLN A 82 20.71 -19.16 -14.85
CA GLN A 82 21.87 -18.89 -15.69
C GLN A 82 23.18 -19.46 -15.12
N THR A 83 23.29 -19.50 -13.78
CA THR A 83 24.53 -19.91 -13.10
C THR A 83 24.62 -21.42 -12.91
N TYR A 84 23.49 -22.08 -12.60
CA TYR A 84 23.49 -23.47 -12.14
C TYR A 84 22.80 -24.44 -13.11
N LEU A 85 21.98 -23.97 -14.05
CA LEU A 85 21.32 -24.84 -15.03
C LEU A 85 22.15 -24.93 -16.32
N LEU A 86 22.65 -26.14 -16.60
CA LEU A 86 23.29 -26.44 -17.88
C LEU A 86 22.21 -26.70 -18.94
N LYS A 87 21.88 -25.68 -19.74
CA LYS A 87 20.95 -25.78 -20.87
C LYS A 87 21.70 -25.76 -22.20
N ALA A 88 21.37 -26.69 -23.09
CA ALA A 88 21.91 -26.72 -24.45
C ALA A 88 21.43 -25.50 -25.26
N PRO A 89 22.32 -24.70 -25.88
CA PRO A 89 21.93 -23.54 -26.69
C PRO A 89 21.28 -23.93 -28.03
N ASN A 90 21.54 -25.15 -28.52
CA ASN A 90 21.07 -25.66 -29.80
C ASN A 90 20.84 -27.17 -29.73
N GLN A 91 19.98 -27.69 -30.62
CA GLN A 91 19.77 -29.13 -30.77
C GLN A 91 21.05 -29.78 -31.33
N GLY A 92 21.44 -30.91 -30.76
CA GLY A 92 22.66 -31.62 -31.12
C GLY A 92 22.91 -32.82 -30.21
N VAL A 93 23.94 -33.59 -30.54
CA VAL A 93 24.33 -34.78 -29.77
C VAL A 93 25.23 -34.35 -28.61
N VAL A 94 24.83 -34.76 -27.41
CA VAL A 94 25.60 -34.53 -26.18
C VAL A 94 26.77 -35.50 -26.13
N THR A 95 27.99 -34.97 -26.15
CA THR A 95 29.21 -35.77 -25.94
C THR A 95 29.85 -35.37 -24.61
N PHE A 96 30.03 -36.36 -23.73
CA PHE A 96 30.74 -36.16 -22.48
C PHE A 96 32.25 -36.19 -22.74
N THR A 97 32.94 -35.10 -22.42
CA THR A 97 34.39 -34.97 -22.60
C THR A 97 35.21 -35.72 -21.55
N THR A 98 34.59 -36.14 -20.43
CA THR A 98 35.21 -36.84 -19.30
C THR A 98 34.23 -37.84 -18.66
N PHE A 99 34.73 -38.89 -18.00
CA PHE A 99 33.94 -39.78 -17.13
C PHE A 99 33.59 -39.07 -15.81
N TRP A 100 32.31 -38.81 -15.57
CA TRP A 100 31.81 -38.18 -14.33
C TRP A 100 31.32 -39.24 -13.34
N THR A 101 31.63 -39.06 -12.06
CA THR A 101 30.97 -39.76 -10.94
C THR A 101 29.91 -38.88 -10.31
N GLN A 102 28.86 -39.49 -9.74
CA GLN A 102 27.86 -38.77 -8.95
C GLN A 102 28.54 -38.01 -7.80
N ASP A 103 28.08 -36.79 -7.52
CA ASP A 103 28.57 -35.88 -6.46
C ASP A 103 29.96 -35.24 -6.67
N GLN A 104 30.46 -35.20 -7.91
CA GLN A 104 31.68 -34.45 -8.24
C GLN A 104 31.43 -32.93 -8.25
N ASN A 105 32.25 -32.17 -7.51
CA ASN A 105 32.21 -30.70 -7.52
C ASN A 105 32.82 -30.17 -8.84
N VAL A 106 32.20 -29.15 -9.43
CA VAL A 106 32.61 -28.56 -10.71
C VAL A 106 32.75 -27.05 -10.54
N THR A 107 33.85 -26.49 -11.04
CA THR A 107 34.16 -25.06 -10.90
C THR A 107 33.75 -24.30 -12.15
N VAL A 108 33.44 -23.01 -12.00
CA VAL A 108 33.18 -22.11 -13.13
C VAL A 108 34.37 -22.11 -14.09
N GLY A 109 34.13 -22.48 -15.36
CA GLY A 109 35.15 -22.58 -16.40
C GLY A 109 35.52 -24.02 -16.78
N ASP A 110 35.11 -25.02 -16.01
CA ASP A 110 35.31 -26.42 -16.34
C ASP A 110 34.41 -26.84 -17.52
N LYS A 111 35.01 -27.52 -18.51
CA LYS A 111 34.25 -28.07 -19.66
C LYS A 111 33.54 -29.35 -19.24
N VAL A 112 32.28 -29.22 -18.84
CA VAL A 112 31.48 -30.35 -18.36
C VAL A 112 30.93 -31.19 -19.51
N ILE A 113 30.34 -30.53 -20.52
CA ILE A 113 29.63 -31.16 -21.64
C ILE A 113 29.94 -30.39 -22.93
N THR A 114 30.10 -31.11 -24.05
CA THR A 114 30.17 -30.51 -25.39
C THR A 114 28.94 -30.93 -26.20
N ILE A 115 28.30 -29.97 -26.86
CA ILE A 115 27.16 -30.22 -27.76
C ILE A 115 27.66 -30.10 -29.19
N VAL A 116 27.50 -31.17 -29.96
CA VAL A 116 27.85 -31.21 -31.39
C VAL A 116 26.55 -31.06 -32.19
N PRO A 117 26.37 -29.98 -32.97
CA PRO A 117 25.20 -29.81 -33.82
C PRO A 117 25.13 -30.92 -34.88
N GLU A 118 23.94 -31.43 -35.18
CA GLU A 118 23.76 -32.44 -36.24
C GLU A 118 24.01 -31.87 -37.65
N ASP A 119 23.80 -30.57 -37.85
CA ASP A 119 24.11 -29.86 -39.09
C ASP A 119 25.29 -28.89 -38.88
N ALA A 120 26.48 -29.45 -38.72
CA ALA A 120 27.72 -28.69 -38.77
C ALA A 120 27.99 -28.34 -40.24
N GLY A 121 27.38 -27.25 -40.72
CA GLY A 121 27.53 -26.75 -42.08
C GLY A 121 28.97 -26.83 -42.60
N LYS A 122 29.11 -27.08 -43.92
CA LYS A 122 30.36 -27.33 -44.66
C LYS A 122 31.59 -26.62 -44.07
N ILE A 123 32.57 -27.39 -43.60
CA ILE A 123 33.88 -26.89 -43.17
C ILE A 123 34.50 -26.08 -44.32
N ILE A 124 34.61 -24.77 -44.15
CA ILE A 124 35.36 -23.88 -45.06
C ILE A 124 36.69 -23.55 -44.39
N GLY A 125 37.73 -24.32 -44.73
CA GLY A 125 39.12 -23.94 -44.48
C GLY A 125 39.89 -24.83 -43.50
N LYS A 126 40.91 -25.50 -44.03
CA LYS A 126 42.10 -25.92 -43.29
C LYS A 126 43.23 -25.02 -43.77
N MET A 127 43.80 -24.21 -42.89
CA MET A 127 45.03 -23.48 -43.19
C MET A 127 46.19 -24.28 -42.62
N SER A 128 47.06 -24.77 -43.50
CA SER A 128 48.35 -25.38 -43.22
C SER A 128 49.44 -24.33 -43.14
#